data_AF-A0A959M340-F1
#
_entry.id   AF-A0A959M340-F1
#
_cell.length_a   1.000
_cell.length_b   1.000
_cell.length_c   1.000
_cell.angle_alpha   90.00
_cell.angle_beta   90.00
_cell.angle_gamma   90.00
#
_symmetry.space_group_name_H-M   'P 1'
#
loop_
_entity.id
_entity.type
_entity.pdbx_description
1 polymer ?
#
loop_
_entity_poly.entity_id
_entity_poly.type
_entity_poly.pdbx_seq_one_letter_code
_entity_poly.pdbx_strand_id
1 'polypeptide(L)'
;MIGDGMGLSQISAAIYSQDDKNLFSAFPVIGLQKTYSGSDLVTDSGASATAMACGVKTYNNAIGVDMDTLPRQSILERAALEGLATGVIATSSIVHATPACFFAHHWMRVEYEAIALDLVDSDVDFFIGGGLKFFSRREDDRDLVYELEQKGFLIKNYFDEELSYSLVNPSKKFGYFTSDNRPLPAIQGRDYLPQATRMGLNYLAKKSERGFFLMVEGSQIDWTCHSNQGNQLLAELEDFNQTIREVLKFYEKHPNTLIIVTADHETGGLAINPGSTFRQLDLQFTTNGHTATMVPVFAIGPGAQYFSGIYENTDLNKRLLMAMGWQE
;
A
#
# COMPACT_ATOMS: atom_id res chain seq x y z
N MET A 1 5.23 -1.54 2.79
CA MET A 1 4.50 -2.28 1.74
C MET A 1 3.32 -2.97 2.37
N ILE A 2 2.14 -2.87 1.76
CA ILE A 2 0.89 -3.42 2.27
C ILE A 2 0.34 -4.38 1.21
N GLY A 3 0.17 -5.65 1.57
CA GLY A 3 -0.68 -6.57 0.80
C GLY A 3 -2.08 -6.49 1.40
N ASP A 4 -3.02 -5.85 0.71
CA ASP A 4 -4.40 -5.69 1.21
C ASP A 4 -5.03 -7.07 1.41
N GLY A 5 -5.57 -7.35 2.60
CA GLY A 5 -6.13 -8.67 2.94
C GLY A 5 -5.10 -9.82 3.09
N MET A 6 -3.79 -9.54 3.08
CA MET A 6 -2.71 -10.54 3.05
C MET A 6 -2.34 -11.09 4.44
N GLY A 7 -3.23 -11.89 5.02
CA GLY A 7 -2.98 -12.62 6.27
C GLY A 7 -1.92 -13.74 6.16
N LEU A 8 -1.69 -14.44 7.28
CA LEU A 8 -0.71 -15.54 7.33
C LEU A 8 -1.02 -16.67 6.33
N SER A 9 -2.29 -17.01 6.13
CA SER A 9 -2.69 -18.04 5.17
C SER A 9 -2.37 -17.65 3.72
N GLN A 10 -2.56 -16.38 3.37
CA GLN A 10 -2.23 -15.82 2.04
C GLN A 10 -0.71 -15.86 1.83
N ILE A 11 0.09 -15.51 2.84
CA ILE A 11 1.56 -15.63 2.79
C ILE A 11 2.00 -17.09 2.66
N SER A 12 1.41 -18.01 3.41
CA SER A 12 1.67 -19.44 3.26
C SER A 12 1.33 -19.92 1.84
N ALA A 13 0.21 -19.47 1.27
CA ALA A 13 -0.15 -19.79 -0.11
C ALA A 13 0.89 -19.24 -1.11
N ALA A 14 1.39 -18.02 -0.90
CA ALA A 14 2.47 -17.44 -1.71
C ALA A 14 3.77 -18.25 -1.63
N ILE A 15 4.14 -18.72 -0.43
CA ILE A 15 5.36 -19.52 -0.22
C ILE A 15 5.20 -20.91 -0.84
N TYR A 16 4.09 -21.60 -0.60
CA TYR A 16 3.91 -23.00 -1.01
C TYR A 16 3.52 -23.16 -2.48
N SER A 17 3.00 -22.12 -3.13
CA SER A 17 2.77 -22.13 -4.58
C SER A 17 4.06 -22.01 -5.41
N GLN A 18 5.20 -21.71 -4.78
CA GLN A 18 6.49 -21.49 -5.44
C GLN A 18 7.55 -22.50 -4.99
N ASP A 19 8.56 -22.72 -5.84
CA ASP A 19 9.49 -23.85 -5.68
C ASP A 19 10.58 -23.69 -4.61
N ASP A 20 11.04 -22.48 -4.30
CA ASP A 20 12.22 -22.33 -3.42
C ASP A 20 12.48 -20.90 -2.92
N LYS A 21 11.49 -20.00 -2.96
CA LYS A 21 11.73 -18.57 -2.74
C LYS A 21 10.80 -17.99 -1.70
N ASN A 22 10.92 -18.49 -0.46
CA ASN A 22 10.37 -17.78 0.69
C ASN A 22 11.14 -16.46 0.89
N LEU A 23 10.72 -15.40 0.18
CA LEU A 23 11.31 -14.06 0.30
C LEU A 23 11.12 -13.48 1.70
N PHE A 24 10.09 -13.92 2.42
CA PHE A 24 9.85 -13.50 3.81
C PHE A 24 10.95 -13.99 4.77
N SER A 25 11.72 -15.04 4.39
CA SER A 25 12.88 -15.49 5.18
C SER A 25 14.05 -14.50 5.18
N ALA A 26 14.07 -13.53 4.26
CA ALA A 26 15.05 -12.46 4.24
C ALA A 26 14.87 -11.47 5.42
N PHE A 27 13.67 -11.40 6.01
CA PHE A 27 13.35 -10.46 7.06
C PHE A 27 13.71 -11.07 8.43
N PRO A 28 14.69 -10.51 9.17
CA PRO A 28 15.13 -11.06 10.44
C PRO A 28 14.15 -10.77 11.60
N VAL A 29 13.21 -9.84 11.42
CA VAL A 29 12.23 -9.47 12.44
C VAL A 29 10.81 -9.76 11.94
N ILE A 30 10.03 -10.42 12.79
CA ILE A 30 8.60 -10.65 12.60
C ILE A 30 7.83 -10.22 13.86
N GLY A 31 6.66 -9.61 13.64
CA GLY A 31 5.65 -9.31 14.66
C GLY A 31 4.25 -9.68 14.18
N LEU A 32 3.27 -9.52 15.06
CA LEU A 32 1.86 -9.68 14.76
C LEU A 32 1.09 -8.42 15.17
N GLN A 33 0.27 -7.93 14.25
CA GLN A 33 -0.53 -6.72 14.43
C GLN A 33 -2.00 -7.09 14.57
N LYS A 34 -2.67 -6.56 15.61
CA LYS A 34 -4.12 -6.58 15.74
C LYS A 34 -4.74 -5.52 14.83
N THR A 35 -5.80 -5.86 14.12
CA THR A 35 -6.31 -5.07 13.00
C THR A 35 -7.66 -4.40 13.25
N TYR A 36 -8.36 -4.73 14.34
CA TYR A 36 -9.68 -4.15 14.65
C TYR A 36 -9.70 -2.61 14.60
N SER A 37 -10.85 -2.04 14.23
CA SER A 37 -11.06 -0.59 14.18
C SER A 37 -11.57 -0.06 15.53
N GLY A 38 -11.76 1.25 15.65
CA GLY A 38 -12.38 1.84 16.85
C GLY A 38 -13.86 1.50 17.01
N SER A 39 -14.54 1.08 15.92
CA SER A 39 -15.96 0.74 15.93
C SER A 39 -16.24 -0.76 15.84
N ASP A 40 -15.34 -1.57 15.27
CA ASP A 40 -15.61 -2.96 14.90
C ASP A 40 -14.42 -3.90 15.15
N LEU A 41 -14.70 -5.15 15.55
CA LEU A 41 -13.68 -6.21 15.64
C LEU A 41 -13.09 -6.58 14.28
N VAL A 42 -13.90 -6.45 13.22
CA VAL A 42 -13.49 -6.66 11.83
C VAL A 42 -13.44 -5.28 11.16
N THR A 43 -12.21 -4.79 10.95
CA THR A 43 -11.95 -3.50 10.30
C THR A 43 -12.27 -3.54 8.80
N ASP A 44 -12.38 -2.36 8.19
CA ASP A 44 -12.16 -2.21 6.75
C ASP A 44 -10.75 -1.63 6.46
N SER A 45 -10.37 -1.57 5.18
CA SER A 45 -9.08 -1.02 4.73
C SER A 45 -8.90 0.46 5.13
N GLY A 46 -9.97 1.27 5.12
CA GLY A 46 -9.90 2.69 5.48
C GLY A 46 -9.48 2.89 6.94
N ALA A 47 -10.19 2.23 7.86
CA ALA A 47 -9.88 2.34 9.28
C ALA A 47 -8.52 1.73 9.64
N SER A 48 -8.16 0.59 9.03
CA SER A 48 -6.88 -0.05 9.33
C SER A 48 -5.69 0.74 8.77
N ALA A 49 -5.80 1.24 7.53
CA ALA A 49 -4.79 2.11 6.95
C ALA A 49 -4.68 3.44 7.70
N THR A 50 -5.79 4.01 8.18
CA THR A 50 -5.75 5.21 9.04
C THR A 50 -5.02 4.92 10.36
N ALA A 51 -5.26 3.76 10.98
CA ALA A 51 -4.54 3.38 12.19
C ALA A 51 -3.04 3.23 11.95
N MET A 52 -2.66 2.58 10.85
CA MET A 52 -1.26 2.39 10.45
C MET A 52 -0.58 3.71 10.05
N ALA A 53 -1.28 4.59 9.34
CA ALA A 53 -0.73 5.83 8.81
C ALA A 53 -0.71 6.94 9.85
N CYS A 54 -1.75 7.09 10.67
CA CYS A 54 -1.97 8.23 11.57
C CYS A 54 -1.82 7.88 13.06
N GLY A 55 -1.65 6.59 13.41
CA GLY A 55 -1.42 6.17 14.79
C GLY A 55 -2.64 6.27 15.72
N VAL A 56 -3.85 6.42 15.17
CA VAL A 56 -5.11 6.53 15.92
C VAL A 56 -6.13 5.48 15.48
N LYS A 57 -6.96 5.00 16.40
CA LYS A 57 -8.15 4.22 16.01
C LYS A 57 -9.20 5.15 15.41
N THR A 58 -9.96 4.62 14.46
CA THR A 58 -11.07 5.31 13.80
C THR A 58 -12.19 4.33 13.45
N TYR A 59 -13.32 4.82 12.94
CA TYR A 59 -14.44 3.99 12.51
C TYR A 59 -14.25 3.45 11.09
N ASN A 60 -14.90 2.33 10.78
CA ASN A 60 -14.85 1.76 9.41
C ASN A 60 -15.32 2.78 8.37
N ASN A 61 -14.66 2.79 7.20
CA ASN A 61 -14.80 3.76 6.09
C ASN A 61 -14.06 5.09 6.25
N ALA A 62 -13.52 5.42 7.42
CA ALA A 62 -12.76 6.65 7.60
C ALA A 62 -11.45 6.65 6.79
N ILE A 63 -11.03 7.84 6.34
CA ILE A 63 -9.76 8.11 5.67
C ILE A 63 -9.03 9.19 6.46
N GLY A 64 -7.95 8.85 7.15
CA GLY A 64 -7.06 9.84 7.78
C GLY A 64 -7.70 10.70 8.90
N VAL A 65 -8.86 10.30 9.44
CA VAL A 65 -9.56 11.00 10.52
C VAL A 65 -9.73 10.11 11.75
N ASP A 66 -9.85 10.70 12.93
CA ASP A 66 -10.14 9.96 14.16
C ASP A 66 -11.64 9.64 14.36
N MET A 67 -11.99 9.09 15.53
CA MET A 67 -13.37 8.78 15.91
C MET A 67 -14.32 9.97 15.93
N ASP A 68 -13.80 11.19 16.08
CA ASP A 68 -14.57 12.44 16.06
C ASP A 68 -14.56 13.09 14.66
N THR A 69 -14.03 12.39 13.66
CA THR A 69 -13.89 12.85 12.26
C THR A 69 -12.93 14.05 12.12
N LEU A 70 -12.03 14.24 13.09
CA LEU A 70 -11.00 15.26 12.99
C LEU A 70 -9.79 14.73 12.21
N PRO A 71 -9.23 15.50 11.25
CA PRO A 71 -8.02 15.14 10.52
C PRO A 71 -6.85 14.80 11.44
N ARG A 72 -6.12 13.73 11.11
CA ARG A 72 -4.94 13.28 11.85
C ARG A 72 -3.76 13.10 10.92
N GLN A 73 -2.66 13.75 11.28
CA GLN A 73 -1.43 13.72 10.49
C GLN A 73 -0.97 12.29 10.21
N SER A 74 -0.71 12.00 8.94
CA SER A 74 -0.17 10.72 8.49
C SER A 74 1.36 10.67 8.63
N ILE A 75 1.93 9.47 8.61
CA ILE A 75 3.39 9.27 8.58
C ILE A 75 4.03 9.82 7.29
N LEU A 76 3.27 9.88 6.18
CA LEU A 76 3.74 10.46 4.93
C LEU A 76 3.85 11.98 5.04
N GLU A 77 2.82 12.63 5.59
CA GLU A 77 2.84 14.07 5.86
C GLU A 77 3.94 14.42 6.86
N ARG A 78 4.12 13.58 7.90
CA ARG A 78 5.24 13.74 8.82
C ARG A 78 6.58 13.61 8.10
N ALA A 79 6.74 12.65 7.20
CA ALA A 79 7.97 12.51 6.42
C ALA A 79 8.25 13.74 5.55
N ALA A 80 7.22 14.32 4.92
CA ALA A 80 7.36 15.55 4.15
C ALA A 80 7.78 16.74 5.02
N LEU A 81 7.19 16.90 6.21
CA LEU A 81 7.58 17.94 7.17
C LEU A 81 9.04 17.81 7.61
N GLU A 82 9.56 16.58 7.69
CA GLU A 82 10.95 16.28 8.02
C GLU A 82 11.88 16.39 6.80
N GLY A 83 11.36 16.81 5.64
CA GLY A 83 12.10 17.09 4.41
C GLY A 83 12.42 15.87 3.55
N LEU A 84 11.77 14.73 3.81
CA LEU A 84 11.90 13.53 2.98
C LEU A 84 11.03 13.66 1.72
N ALA A 85 11.47 13.05 0.62
CA ALA A 85 10.61 12.87 -0.54
C ALA A 85 9.53 11.81 -0.24
N THR A 86 8.35 11.94 -0.82
CA THR A 86 7.22 11.05 -0.50
C THR A 86 6.61 10.40 -1.75
N GLY A 87 6.13 9.16 -1.61
CA GLY A 87 5.41 8.52 -2.70
C GLY A 87 4.42 7.44 -2.30
N VAL A 88 3.47 7.20 -3.21
CA VAL A 88 2.37 6.25 -3.04
C VAL A 88 2.17 5.44 -4.32
N ILE A 89 2.18 4.12 -4.24
CA ILE A 89 1.97 3.22 -5.38
C ILE A 89 0.89 2.23 -5.02
N ALA A 90 -0.09 2.03 -5.89
CA ALA A 90 -1.17 1.08 -5.68
C ALA A 90 -1.58 0.33 -6.95
N THR A 91 -2.13 -0.87 -6.75
CA THR A 91 -2.77 -1.69 -7.80
C THR A 91 -4.29 -1.55 -7.83
N SER A 92 -4.81 -0.60 -7.06
CA SER A 92 -6.17 -0.07 -7.07
C SER A 92 -6.18 1.34 -7.73
N SER A 93 -7.29 2.06 -7.59
CA SER A 93 -7.26 3.50 -7.82
C SER A 93 -6.37 4.18 -6.78
N ILE A 94 -5.61 5.21 -7.16
CA ILE A 94 -4.75 5.93 -6.21
C ILE A 94 -5.55 6.60 -5.07
N VAL A 95 -6.85 6.85 -5.29
CA VAL A 95 -7.78 7.39 -4.29
C VAL A 95 -8.57 6.30 -3.55
N HIS A 96 -8.19 5.03 -3.70
CA HIS A 96 -8.74 3.95 -2.88
C HIS A 96 -8.30 4.09 -1.41
N ALA A 97 -8.95 3.35 -0.50
CA ALA A 97 -8.83 3.60 0.93
C ALA A 97 -7.39 3.54 1.46
N THR A 98 -6.68 2.45 1.21
CA THR A 98 -5.31 2.26 1.72
C THR A 98 -4.34 3.36 1.25
N PRO A 99 -4.22 3.71 -0.05
CA PRO A 99 -3.39 4.83 -0.45
C PRO A 99 -3.88 6.18 0.06
N ALA A 100 -5.19 6.43 0.04
CA ALA A 100 -5.78 7.69 0.48
C ALA A 100 -5.46 8.02 1.94
N CYS A 101 -5.44 7.04 2.84
CA CYS A 101 -5.13 7.27 4.27
C CYS A 101 -3.72 7.82 4.54
N PHE A 102 -2.84 7.86 3.55
CA PHE A 102 -1.51 8.48 3.68
C PHE A 102 -1.49 9.95 3.22
N PHE A 103 -2.50 10.46 2.53
CA PHE A 103 -2.46 11.82 1.96
C PHE A 103 -3.77 12.62 2.04
N ALA A 104 -4.86 12.02 2.52
CA ALA A 104 -6.20 12.62 2.52
C ALA A 104 -6.91 12.45 3.86
N HIS A 105 -7.91 13.31 4.12
CA HIS A 105 -8.69 13.30 5.36
C HIS A 105 -10.19 13.43 5.10
N HIS A 106 -10.88 12.30 5.07
CA HIS A 106 -12.30 12.21 4.74
C HIS A 106 -13.05 11.27 5.67
N TRP A 107 -14.30 11.63 5.97
CA TRP A 107 -15.18 10.81 6.80
C TRP A 107 -15.65 9.55 6.08
N MET A 108 -15.57 9.52 4.74
CA MET A 108 -15.96 8.37 3.93
C MET A 108 -15.01 8.06 2.78
N ARG A 109 -14.54 6.81 2.72
CA ARG A 109 -13.69 6.25 1.66
C ARG A 109 -14.28 6.27 0.25
N VAL A 110 -15.57 6.58 0.12
CA VAL A 110 -16.26 6.66 -1.17
C VAL A 110 -16.26 8.07 -1.76
N GLU A 111 -15.74 9.08 -1.04
CA GLU A 111 -15.59 10.46 -1.51
C GLU A 111 -14.42 10.60 -2.50
N TYR A 112 -14.35 9.73 -3.52
CA TYR A 112 -13.20 9.60 -4.42
C TYR A 112 -12.80 10.91 -5.11
N GLU A 113 -13.76 11.75 -5.49
CA GLU A 113 -13.46 13.05 -6.08
C GLU A 113 -12.92 14.04 -5.04
N ALA A 114 -13.38 14.00 -3.80
CA ALA A 114 -12.83 14.85 -2.74
C ALA A 114 -11.41 14.37 -2.35
N ILE A 115 -11.21 13.06 -2.22
CA ILE A 115 -9.89 12.45 -1.99
C ILE A 115 -8.92 12.77 -3.16
N ALA A 116 -9.41 12.79 -4.40
CA ALA A 116 -8.58 13.20 -5.55
C ALA A 116 -8.12 14.66 -5.43
N LEU A 117 -8.95 15.54 -4.89
CA LEU A 117 -8.60 16.92 -4.61
C LEU A 117 -7.51 17.02 -3.52
N ASP A 118 -7.64 16.25 -2.44
CA ASP A 118 -6.60 16.19 -1.40
C ASP A 118 -5.23 15.78 -1.98
N LEU A 119 -5.18 14.87 -2.96
CA LEU A 119 -3.91 14.50 -3.61
C LEU A 119 -3.24 15.71 -4.30
N VAL A 120 -4.01 16.63 -4.88
CA VAL A 120 -3.49 17.85 -5.55
C VAL A 120 -2.80 18.78 -4.55
N ASP A 121 -3.35 18.86 -3.34
CA ASP A 121 -2.85 19.72 -2.27
C ASP A 121 -1.91 18.99 -1.29
N SER A 122 -1.72 17.68 -1.46
CA SER A 122 -0.88 16.86 -0.61
C SER A 122 0.63 17.08 -0.81
N ASP A 123 1.38 16.56 0.15
CA ASP A 123 2.83 16.53 0.11
C ASP A 123 3.43 15.41 -0.77
N VAL A 124 2.62 14.68 -1.55
CA VAL A 124 3.08 13.59 -2.42
C VAL A 124 4.00 14.12 -3.54
N ASP A 125 5.17 13.50 -3.74
CA ASP A 125 6.08 13.80 -4.86
C ASP A 125 5.98 12.80 -6.02
N PHE A 126 5.54 11.58 -5.74
CA PHE A 126 5.48 10.47 -6.67
C PHE A 126 4.23 9.63 -6.46
N PHE A 127 3.42 9.43 -7.50
CA PHE A 127 2.36 8.42 -7.44
C PHE A 127 2.21 7.58 -8.69
N ILE A 128 1.82 6.32 -8.51
CA ILE A 128 1.39 5.43 -9.59
C ILE A 128 0.17 4.63 -9.13
N GLY A 129 -0.94 4.72 -9.86
CA GLY A 129 -2.16 3.97 -9.55
C GLY A 129 -3.25 4.22 -10.60
N GLY A 130 -4.39 3.55 -10.47
CA GLY A 130 -5.54 3.78 -11.35
C GLY A 130 -6.35 5.02 -10.98
N GLY A 131 -7.45 5.25 -11.69
CA GLY A 131 -8.49 6.19 -11.28
C GLY A 131 -8.45 7.55 -11.94
N LEU A 132 -7.89 7.67 -13.15
CA LEU A 132 -7.84 8.91 -13.93
C LEU A 132 -9.20 9.63 -14.01
N LYS A 133 -10.31 8.88 -14.01
CA LYS A 133 -11.66 9.45 -14.09
C LYS A 133 -11.97 10.43 -12.95
N PHE A 134 -11.47 10.17 -11.73
CA PHE A 134 -11.74 11.01 -10.55
C PHE A 134 -11.01 12.35 -10.59
N PHE A 135 -10.06 12.50 -11.52
CA PHE A 135 -9.28 13.70 -11.75
C PHE A 135 -9.77 14.48 -12.97
N SER A 136 -10.22 13.78 -14.01
CA SER A 136 -10.51 14.38 -15.33
C SER A 136 -12.00 14.44 -15.71
N ARG A 137 -12.87 13.71 -15.03
CA ARG A 137 -14.31 13.62 -15.35
C ARG A 137 -15.14 13.73 -14.09
N ARG A 138 -15.03 14.90 -13.47
CA ARG A 138 -15.61 15.23 -12.17
C ARG A 138 -16.99 15.86 -12.30
N GLU A 139 -17.78 15.77 -11.24
CA GLU A 139 -19.10 16.40 -11.18
C GLU A 139 -19.02 17.93 -11.11
N ASP A 140 -17.90 18.48 -10.64
CA ASP A 140 -17.65 19.91 -10.49
C ASP A 140 -16.96 20.56 -11.71
N ASP A 141 -16.83 19.84 -12.82
CA ASP A 141 -16.17 20.24 -14.08
C ASP A 141 -14.68 20.65 -13.91
N ARG A 142 -14.04 20.37 -12.78
CA ARG A 142 -12.60 20.63 -12.59
C ARG A 142 -11.75 19.60 -13.33
N ASP A 143 -10.61 20.06 -13.81
CA ASP A 143 -9.55 19.22 -14.36
C ASP A 143 -8.38 19.17 -13.37
N LEU A 144 -8.40 18.18 -12.47
CA LEU A 144 -7.34 18.01 -11.49
C LEU A 144 -6.04 17.49 -12.11
N VAL A 145 -6.06 16.94 -13.33
CA VAL A 145 -4.82 16.61 -14.04
C VAL A 145 -4.09 17.90 -14.37
N TYR A 146 -4.79 18.88 -14.93
CA TYR A 146 -4.23 20.21 -15.19
C TYR A 146 -3.76 20.89 -13.89
N GLU A 147 -4.51 20.79 -12.80
CA GLU A 147 -4.11 21.38 -11.52
C GLU A 147 -2.85 20.72 -10.93
N LEU A 148 -2.71 19.39 -11.03
CA LEU A 148 -1.47 18.69 -10.67
C LEU A 148 -0.28 19.22 -11.47
N GLU A 149 -0.46 19.44 -12.78
CA GLU A 149 0.59 20.02 -13.62
C GLU A 149 0.97 21.44 -13.17
N GLN A 150 0.00 22.27 -12.77
CA GLN A 150 0.26 23.59 -12.18
C GLN A 150 1.02 23.49 -10.84
N LYS A 151 0.83 22.40 -10.09
CA LYS A 151 1.58 22.07 -8.86
C LYS A 151 2.95 21.43 -9.15
N GLY A 152 3.37 21.39 -10.41
CA GLY A 152 4.70 20.93 -10.81
C GLY A 152 4.82 19.43 -11.04
N PHE A 153 3.70 18.71 -11.13
CA PHE A 153 3.72 17.33 -11.59
C PHE A 153 3.98 17.24 -13.10
N LEU A 154 4.72 16.21 -13.48
CA LEU A 154 4.64 15.60 -14.80
C LEU A 154 3.63 14.46 -14.70
N ILE A 155 2.45 14.64 -15.30
CA ILE A 155 1.41 13.61 -15.35
C ILE A 155 1.50 12.84 -16.66
N LYS A 156 1.41 11.51 -16.55
CA LYS A 156 1.34 10.56 -17.66
C LYS A 156 0.22 9.55 -17.39
N ASN A 157 -0.25 8.88 -18.43
CA ASN A 157 -1.29 7.87 -18.29
C ASN A 157 -1.16 6.78 -19.35
N TYR A 158 -1.88 5.68 -19.11
CA TYR A 158 -1.93 4.48 -19.94
C TYR A 158 -2.50 4.68 -21.36
N PHE A 159 -3.20 5.78 -21.65
CA PHE A 159 -3.65 6.08 -23.02
C PHE A 159 -2.54 6.68 -23.86
N ASP A 160 -1.71 7.53 -23.26
CA ASP A 160 -0.70 8.32 -23.99
C ASP A 160 0.61 7.55 -24.20
N GLU A 161 1.10 6.87 -23.16
CA GLU A 161 2.41 6.20 -23.18
C GLU A 161 2.48 5.08 -22.14
N GLU A 162 3.09 3.96 -22.51
CA GLU A 162 3.34 2.85 -21.58
C GLU A 162 4.28 3.27 -20.44
N LEU A 163 4.04 2.76 -19.23
CA LEU A 163 4.87 3.07 -18.07
C LEU A 163 6.33 2.65 -18.36
N SER A 164 7.26 3.60 -18.24
CA SER A 164 8.67 3.41 -18.55
C SER A 164 9.57 4.25 -17.64
N TYR A 165 10.78 3.75 -17.34
CA TYR A 165 11.80 4.48 -16.59
C TYR A 165 12.20 5.82 -17.23
N SER A 166 12.09 5.94 -18.56
CA SER A 166 12.45 7.18 -19.27
C SER A 166 11.50 8.34 -19.00
N LEU A 167 10.30 8.06 -18.48
CA LEU A 167 9.28 9.06 -18.18
C LEU A 167 9.61 9.91 -16.95
N VAL A 168 10.47 9.39 -16.08
CA VAL A 168 10.63 9.92 -14.72
C VAL A 168 11.77 10.92 -14.67
N ASN A 169 11.45 12.15 -14.24
CA ASN A 169 12.43 13.22 -14.04
C ASN A 169 12.39 13.71 -12.58
N PRO A 170 13.42 13.40 -11.75
CA PRO A 170 13.48 13.82 -10.35
C PRO A 170 13.38 15.32 -10.10
N SER A 171 13.60 16.19 -11.10
CA SER A 171 13.45 17.64 -10.93
C SER A 171 11.98 18.10 -10.83
N LYS A 172 11.03 17.30 -11.28
CA LYS A 172 9.58 17.56 -11.17
C LYS A 172 8.93 16.55 -10.24
N LYS A 173 7.71 16.82 -9.76
CA LYS A 173 6.86 15.77 -9.17
C LYS A 173 6.40 14.83 -10.29
N PHE A 174 6.04 13.59 -9.99
CA PHE A 174 5.65 12.62 -11.03
C PHE A 174 4.38 11.85 -10.66
N GLY A 175 3.46 11.73 -11.61
CA GLY A 175 2.22 10.98 -11.46
C GLY A 175 1.95 10.14 -12.70
N TYR A 176 1.59 8.87 -12.51
CA TYR A 176 1.17 8.00 -13.61
C TYR A 176 -0.16 7.31 -13.31
N PHE A 177 -1.15 7.53 -14.17
CA PHE A 177 -2.42 6.80 -14.12
C PHE A 177 -2.35 5.52 -14.94
N THR A 178 -2.55 4.37 -14.29
CA THR A 178 -2.45 3.03 -14.93
C THR A 178 -3.76 2.55 -15.54
N SER A 179 -4.87 3.19 -15.21
CA SER A 179 -6.20 2.85 -15.72
C SER A 179 -7.20 3.97 -15.47
N ASP A 180 -8.32 3.93 -16.19
CA ASP A 180 -9.40 4.91 -16.04
C ASP A 180 -10.01 4.92 -14.63
N ASN A 181 -10.22 3.72 -14.09
CA ASN A 181 -10.91 3.49 -12.83
C ASN A 181 -10.10 2.53 -11.96
N ARG A 182 -10.22 1.23 -12.25
CA ARG A 182 -9.48 0.17 -11.54
C ARG A 182 -8.53 -0.53 -12.51
N PRO A 183 -7.28 -0.80 -12.12
CA PRO A 183 -6.37 -1.60 -12.92
C PRO A 183 -6.89 -3.02 -13.12
N LEU A 184 -6.46 -3.68 -14.20
CA LEU A 184 -6.76 -5.10 -14.43
C LEU A 184 -6.17 -5.97 -13.31
N PRO A 185 -6.77 -7.14 -13.00
CA PRO A 185 -6.13 -8.14 -12.14
C PRO A 185 -4.82 -8.67 -12.75
N ALA A 186 -3.90 -9.14 -11.90
CA ALA A 186 -2.61 -9.69 -12.32
C ALA A 186 -2.77 -10.85 -13.32
N ILE A 187 -3.75 -11.74 -13.08
CA ILE A 187 -4.04 -12.86 -13.99
C ILE A 187 -4.54 -12.41 -15.38
N GLN A 188 -4.98 -11.17 -15.51
CA GLN A 188 -5.44 -10.57 -16.78
C GLN A 188 -4.36 -9.70 -17.44
N GLY A 189 -3.12 -9.76 -16.96
CA GLY A 189 -1.97 -9.12 -17.61
C GLY A 189 -1.48 -7.83 -16.97
N ARG A 190 -1.96 -7.45 -15.78
CA ARG A 190 -1.34 -6.36 -15.01
C ARG A 190 -0.01 -6.84 -14.43
N ASP A 191 1.08 -6.15 -14.73
CA ASP A 191 2.44 -6.51 -14.29
C ASP A 191 3.27 -5.30 -13.81
N TYR A 192 2.65 -4.13 -13.66
CA TYR A 192 3.38 -2.89 -13.41
C TYR A 192 3.89 -2.73 -11.98
N LEU A 193 3.40 -3.46 -10.97
CA LEU A 193 3.70 -3.15 -9.56
C LEU A 193 5.21 -3.29 -9.22
N PRO A 194 5.91 -4.36 -9.66
CA PRO A 194 7.36 -4.45 -9.46
C PRO A 194 8.12 -3.32 -10.18
N GLN A 195 7.74 -3.01 -11.42
CA GLN A 195 8.36 -1.94 -12.20
C GLN A 195 8.12 -0.56 -11.58
N ALA A 196 6.88 -0.24 -11.24
CA ALA A 196 6.48 1.00 -10.60
C ALA A 196 7.21 1.20 -9.27
N THR A 197 7.33 0.14 -8.47
CA THR A 197 8.06 0.19 -7.20
C THR A 197 9.53 0.49 -7.41
N ARG A 198 10.19 -0.22 -8.34
CA ARG A 198 11.59 0.07 -8.66
C ARG A 198 11.77 1.48 -9.25
N MET A 199 10.82 1.98 -10.04
CA MET A 199 10.83 3.36 -10.53
C MET A 199 10.73 4.36 -9.37
N GLY A 200 9.75 4.18 -8.47
CA GLY A 200 9.54 5.03 -7.30
C GLY A 200 10.73 5.07 -6.37
N LEU A 201 11.32 3.92 -6.03
CA LEU A 201 12.53 3.84 -5.21
C LEU A 201 13.69 4.62 -5.83
N ASN A 202 13.96 4.43 -7.12
CA ASN A 202 15.05 5.13 -7.80
C ASN A 202 14.79 6.64 -7.97
N TYR A 203 13.54 7.04 -8.15
CA TYR A 203 13.14 8.44 -8.23
C TYR A 203 13.31 9.12 -6.88
N LEU A 204 12.70 8.58 -5.83
CA LEU A 204 12.66 9.17 -4.50
C LEU A 204 14.06 9.27 -3.88
N ALA A 205 14.90 8.24 -4.07
CA ALA A 205 16.30 8.26 -3.63
C ALA A 205 17.14 9.37 -4.30
N LYS A 206 16.73 9.86 -5.47
CA LYS A 206 17.38 11.00 -6.16
C LYS A 206 16.67 12.32 -5.88
N LYS A 207 15.41 12.29 -5.47
CA LYS A 207 14.56 13.46 -5.24
C LYS A 207 15.00 14.25 -4.01
N SER A 208 15.41 13.54 -2.95
CA SER A 208 15.85 14.16 -1.69
C SER A 208 17.08 13.46 -1.13
N GLU A 209 18.09 14.26 -0.78
CA GLU A 209 19.27 13.79 -0.04
C GLU A 209 18.96 13.43 1.43
N ARG A 210 17.80 13.90 1.95
CA ARG A 210 17.32 13.55 3.31
C ARG A 210 16.72 12.15 3.39
N GLY A 211 16.51 11.48 2.25
CA GLY A 211 15.83 10.19 2.16
C GLY A 211 14.36 10.34 1.73
N PHE A 212 13.60 9.26 1.89
CA PHE A 212 12.23 9.21 1.40
C PHE A 212 11.32 8.30 2.22
N PHE A 213 10.01 8.51 2.09
CA PHE A 213 8.97 7.59 2.51
C PHE A 213 8.22 7.09 1.26
N LEU A 214 8.00 5.78 1.16
CA LEU A 214 7.27 5.16 0.06
C LEU A 214 6.29 4.12 0.59
N MET A 215 5.00 4.32 0.29
CA MET A 215 3.97 3.31 0.48
C MET A 215 3.70 2.59 -0.85
N VAL A 216 3.67 1.26 -0.80
CA VAL A 216 3.39 0.39 -1.96
C VAL A 216 2.32 -0.61 -1.56
N GLU A 217 1.26 -0.71 -2.36
CA GLU A 217 0.11 -1.55 -2.11
C GLU A 217 -0.12 -2.60 -3.22
N GLY A 218 -0.13 -3.88 -2.82
CA GLY A 218 -0.75 -4.98 -3.57
C GLY A 218 -2.23 -5.06 -3.19
N SER A 219 -3.06 -4.23 -3.82
CA SER A 219 -4.45 -3.95 -3.44
C SER A 219 -5.44 -5.07 -3.78
N GLN A 220 -5.18 -5.84 -4.84
CA GLN A 220 -6.16 -6.79 -5.37
C GLN A 220 -6.09 -8.18 -4.72
N ILE A 221 -5.10 -8.43 -3.83
CA ILE A 221 -5.07 -9.64 -3.00
C ILE A 221 -6.40 -9.78 -2.24
N ASP A 222 -6.84 -8.70 -1.58
CA ASP A 222 -8.13 -8.59 -0.92
C ASP A 222 -9.33 -8.87 -1.84
N TRP A 223 -9.38 -8.23 -3.02
CA TRP A 223 -10.51 -8.38 -3.95
C TRP A 223 -10.68 -9.82 -4.45
N THR A 224 -9.56 -10.51 -4.68
CA THR A 224 -9.58 -11.93 -5.06
C THR A 224 -10.04 -12.82 -3.91
N CYS A 225 -9.69 -12.49 -2.67
CA CYS A 225 -10.19 -13.17 -1.47
C CYS A 225 -11.67 -12.92 -1.24
N HIS A 226 -12.18 -11.68 -1.40
CA HIS A 226 -13.63 -11.39 -1.36
C HIS A 226 -14.44 -12.21 -2.38
N SER A 227 -13.83 -12.49 -3.53
CA SER A 227 -14.43 -13.28 -4.61
C SER A 227 -14.18 -14.80 -4.47
N ASN A 228 -13.46 -15.23 -3.42
CA ASN A 228 -12.99 -16.59 -3.18
C ASN A 228 -12.28 -17.22 -4.39
N GLN A 229 -11.48 -16.42 -5.12
CA GLN A 229 -10.82 -16.82 -6.36
C GLN A 229 -9.36 -17.23 -6.13
N GLY A 230 -9.13 -18.47 -5.69
CA GLY A 230 -7.79 -18.98 -5.35
C GLY A 230 -6.73 -18.79 -6.44
N ASN A 231 -7.05 -19.06 -7.72
CA ASN A 231 -6.09 -18.87 -8.82
C ASN A 231 -5.74 -17.40 -9.06
N GLN A 232 -6.70 -16.49 -8.87
CA GLN A 232 -6.46 -15.06 -9.02
C GLN A 232 -5.62 -14.56 -7.85
N LEU A 233 -5.92 -15.02 -6.63
CA LEU A 233 -5.13 -14.76 -5.43
C LEU A 233 -3.66 -15.15 -5.63
N LEU A 234 -3.38 -16.35 -6.16
CA LEU A 234 -1.99 -16.77 -6.42
C LEU A 234 -1.26 -15.86 -7.43
N ALA A 235 -1.97 -15.31 -8.41
CA ALA A 235 -1.39 -14.35 -9.36
C ALA A 235 -1.08 -12.99 -8.69
N GLU A 236 -1.97 -12.49 -7.83
CA GLU A 236 -1.74 -11.26 -7.07
C GLU A 236 -0.59 -11.41 -6.06
N LEU A 237 -0.50 -12.56 -5.40
CA LEU A 237 0.61 -12.88 -4.50
C LEU A 237 1.95 -12.99 -5.24
N GLU A 238 1.96 -13.53 -6.46
CA GLU A 238 3.17 -13.56 -7.30
C GLU A 238 3.62 -12.15 -7.70
N ASP A 239 2.70 -11.29 -8.13
CA ASP A 239 2.99 -9.89 -8.45
C ASP A 239 3.55 -9.12 -7.23
N PHE A 240 2.96 -9.33 -6.04
CA PHE A 240 3.48 -8.73 -4.80
C PHE A 240 4.84 -9.33 -4.38
N ASN A 241 5.06 -10.64 -4.56
CA ASN A 241 6.36 -11.28 -4.30
C ASN A 241 7.47 -10.74 -5.23
N GLN A 242 7.18 -10.54 -6.52
CA GLN A 242 8.12 -9.89 -7.43
C GLN A 242 8.43 -8.46 -6.98
N THR A 243 7.44 -7.76 -6.44
CA THR A 243 7.62 -6.42 -5.88
C THR A 243 8.53 -6.43 -4.65
N ILE A 244 8.33 -7.36 -3.71
CA ILE A 244 9.22 -7.55 -2.55
C ILE A 244 10.66 -7.81 -3.02
N ARG A 245 10.83 -8.61 -4.08
CA ARG A 245 12.14 -8.90 -4.67
C ARG A 245 12.85 -7.63 -5.16
N GLU A 246 12.13 -6.71 -5.83
CA GLU A 246 12.72 -5.44 -6.27
C GLU A 246 13.11 -4.53 -5.10
N VAL A 247 12.31 -4.51 -4.03
CA VAL A 247 12.59 -3.74 -2.82
C VAL A 247 13.82 -4.30 -2.08
N LEU A 248 13.96 -5.62 -1.98
CA LEU A 248 15.14 -6.27 -1.40
C LEU A 248 16.41 -5.98 -2.22
N LYS A 249 16.34 -6.02 -3.56
CA LYS A 249 17.45 -5.62 -4.45
C LYS A 249 17.87 -4.17 -4.26
N PHE A 250 16.92 -3.27 -3.97
CA PHE A 250 17.23 -1.88 -3.64
C PHE A 250 17.93 -1.80 -2.28
N TYR A 251 17.41 -2.47 -1.26
CA TYR A 251 18.01 -2.51 0.08
C TYR A 251 19.46 -3.03 0.09
N GLU A 252 19.77 -4.05 -0.70
CA GLU A 252 21.15 -4.55 -0.85
C GLU A 252 22.15 -3.45 -1.28
N LYS A 253 21.69 -2.46 -2.04
CA LYS A 253 22.49 -1.32 -2.52
C LYS A 253 22.37 -0.10 -1.61
N HIS A 254 21.32 -0.03 -0.80
CA HIS A 254 20.96 1.09 0.05
C HIS A 254 20.62 0.60 1.47
N PRO A 255 21.60 0.06 2.24
CA PRO A 255 21.33 -0.61 3.51
C PRO A 255 20.78 0.30 4.61
N ASN A 256 20.87 1.63 4.44
CA ASN A 256 20.20 2.62 5.30
C ASN A 256 18.71 2.79 4.94
N THR A 257 18.01 1.68 4.65
CA THR A 257 16.59 1.65 4.30
C THR A 257 15.87 0.70 5.25
N LEU A 258 14.84 1.17 5.93
CA LEU A 258 13.91 0.32 6.67
C LEU A 258 12.83 -0.18 5.70
N ILE A 259 12.67 -1.50 5.59
CA ILE A 259 11.58 -2.11 4.84
C ILE A 259 10.63 -2.77 5.83
N ILE A 260 9.34 -2.48 5.68
CA ILE A 260 8.26 -3.15 6.39
C ILE A 260 7.29 -3.73 5.36
N VAL A 261 6.93 -5.00 5.53
CA VAL A 261 5.90 -5.70 4.76
C VAL A 261 4.83 -6.19 5.72
N THR A 262 3.58 -5.81 5.48
CA THR A 262 2.43 -6.22 6.30
C THR A 262 1.14 -6.23 5.49
N ALA A 263 0.01 -6.38 6.16
CA ALA A 263 -1.35 -6.24 5.63
C ALA A 263 -2.15 -5.28 6.53
N ASP A 264 -3.28 -4.83 6.02
CA ASP A 264 -4.26 -4.04 6.76
C ASP A 264 -5.24 -4.94 7.54
N HIS A 265 -5.65 -6.06 6.96
CA HIS A 265 -6.44 -7.14 7.59
C HIS A 265 -6.21 -8.48 6.88
N GLU A 266 -6.89 -9.53 7.34
CA GLU A 266 -7.02 -10.78 6.59
C GLU A 266 -8.38 -10.78 5.87
N THR A 267 -8.42 -11.36 4.66
CA THR A 267 -9.67 -11.48 3.88
C THR A 267 -9.96 -12.91 3.46
N GLY A 268 -11.22 -13.30 3.65
CA GLY A 268 -11.78 -14.55 3.16
C GLY A 268 -11.68 -15.73 4.15
N GLY A 269 -10.94 -15.56 5.25
CA GLY A 269 -10.66 -16.64 6.18
C GLY A 269 -10.05 -17.84 5.47
N LEU A 270 -8.99 -17.58 4.69
CA LEU A 270 -8.36 -18.54 3.80
C LEU A 270 -7.75 -19.70 4.58
N ALA A 271 -8.01 -20.91 4.12
CA ALA A 271 -7.42 -22.15 4.60
C ALA A 271 -6.69 -22.88 3.46
N ILE A 272 -5.56 -23.51 3.81
CA ILE A 272 -4.83 -24.45 2.95
C ILE A 272 -5.12 -25.85 3.49
N ASN A 273 -5.78 -26.68 2.70
CA ASN A 273 -6.34 -27.95 3.18
C ASN A 273 -5.41 -29.15 2.98
N PRO A 274 -5.67 -30.26 3.71
CA PRO A 274 -5.03 -31.55 3.47
C PRO A 274 -5.15 -31.97 2.00
N GLY A 275 -4.06 -32.53 1.46
CA GLY A 275 -3.97 -32.88 0.03
C GLY A 275 -3.24 -31.83 -0.81
N SER A 276 -3.02 -30.62 -0.27
CA SER A 276 -2.12 -29.64 -0.87
C SER A 276 -0.68 -30.16 -0.96
N THR A 277 0.00 -29.84 -2.06
CA THR A 277 1.44 -30.04 -2.27
C THR A 277 2.08 -28.72 -2.68
N PHE A 278 3.42 -28.67 -2.72
CA PHE A 278 4.09 -27.52 -3.33
C PHE A 278 3.58 -27.34 -4.77
N ARG A 279 3.29 -26.08 -5.15
CA ARG A 279 2.69 -25.65 -6.44
C ARG A 279 1.25 -26.06 -6.71
N GLN A 280 0.63 -26.89 -5.88
CA GLN A 280 -0.76 -27.30 -6.04
C GLN A 280 -1.48 -27.27 -4.70
N LEU A 281 -2.20 -26.17 -4.46
CA LEU A 281 -2.88 -25.91 -3.19
C LEU A 281 -4.38 -26.13 -3.32
N ASP A 282 -4.97 -26.83 -2.35
CA ASP A 282 -6.42 -26.83 -2.13
C ASP A 282 -6.76 -25.67 -1.19
N LEU A 283 -7.17 -24.56 -1.79
CA LEU A 283 -7.53 -23.32 -1.09
C LEU A 283 -9.04 -23.27 -0.84
N GLN A 284 -9.44 -23.05 0.40
CA GLN A 284 -10.84 -22.82 0.79
C GLN A 284 -11.01 -21.52 1.55
N PHE A 285 -12.17 -20.89 1.39
CA PHE A 285 -12.53 -19.64 2.02
C PHE A 285 -13.75 -19.86 2.92
N THR A 286 -13.76 -19.24 4.08
CA THR A 286 -14.85 -19.38 5.07
C THR A 286 -15.85 -18.22 5.02
N THR A 287 -15.49 -17.13 4.36
CA THR A 287 -16.32 -15.92 4.22
C THR A 287 -15.95 -15.18 2.93
N ASN A 288 -16.82 -14.27 2.48
CA ASN A 288 -16.52 -13.30 1.43
C ASN A 288 -16.16 -11.93 2.03
N GLY A 289 -15.83 -11.86 3.32
CA GLY A 289 -15.49 -10.62 4.03
C GLY A 289 -14.12 -10.70 4.69
N HIS A 290 -13.75 -9.64 5.41
CA HIS A 290 -12.54 -9.66 6.22
C HIS A 290 -12.72 -10.54 7.46
N THR A 291 -11.62 -10.92 8.09
CA THR A 291 -11.62 -11.56 9.42
C THR A 291 -10.80 -10.76 10.42
N ALA A 292 -11.06 -10.98 11.72
CA ALA A 292 -10.33 -10.34 12.81
C ALA A 292 -8.96 -10.98 13.10
N THR A 293 -8.43 -11.76 12.15
CA THR A 293 -7.14 -12.44 12.30
C THR A 293 -6.01 -11.41 12.39
N MET A 294 -5.09 -11.60 13.34
CA MET A 294 -3.89 -10.78 13.40
C MET A 294 -3.05 -10.98 12.14
N VAL A 295 -2.48 -9.91 11.61
CA VAL A 295 -1.66 -9.95 10.41
C VAL A 295 -0.17 -9.87 10.77
N PRO A 296 0.72 -10.50 10.00
CA PRO A 296 2.16 -10.45 10.28
C PRO A 296 2.76 -9.12 9.84
N VAL A 297 3.80 -8.70 10.54
CA VAL A 297 4.65 -7.56 10.17
C VAL A 297 6.08 -8.06 10.03
N PHE A 298 6.64 -7.99 8.84
CA PHE A 298 8.03 -8.35 8.56
C PHE A 298 8.86 -7.08 8.42
N ALA A 299 10.03 -7.03 9.06
CA ALA A 299 10.90 -5.86 9.03
C ALA A 299 12.38 -6.23 8.84
N ILE A 300 13.10 -5.39 8.09
CA ILE A 300 14.55 -5.45 7.88
C ILE A 300 15.13 -4.02 7.75
N GLY A 301 16.37 -3.82 8.19
CA GLY A 301 17.07 -2.54 8.14
C GLY A 301 17.11 -1.80 9.48
N PRO A 302 17.61 -0.56 9.50
CA PRO A 302 17.70 0.25 10.71
C PRO A 302 16.33 0.42 11.40
N GLY A 303 16.27 0.15 12.71
CA GLY A 303 15.03 0.25 13.48
C GLY A 303 14.08 -0.95 13.35
N ALA A 304 14.41 -1.98 12.56
CA ALA A 304 13.56 -3.15 12.37
C ALA A 304 13.22 -3.87 13.69
N GLN A 305 14.09 -3.82 14.71
CA GLN A 305 13.85 -4.43 16.02
C GLN A 305 12.58 -3.90 16.71
N TYR A 306 12.14 -2.68 16.37
CA TYR A 306 10.92 -2.07 16.90
C TYR A 306 9.65 -2.75 16.39
N PHE A 307 9.71 -3.69 15.44
CA PHE A 307 8.52 -4.32 14.85
C PHE A 307 8.28 -5.76 15.34
N SER A 308 9.00 -6.20 16.37
CA SER A 308 8.81 -7.51 17.01
C SER A 308 7.65 -7.51 18.03
N GLY A 309 7.12 -8.70 18.31
CA GLY A 309 6.07 -8.93 19.31
C GLY A 309 4.64 -8.76 18.76
N ILE A 310 3.66 -8.73 19.67
CA ILE A 310 2.23 -8.54 19.35
C ILE A 310 1.80 -7.13 19.75
N TYR A 311 1.18 -6.37 18.85
CA TYR A 311 0.82 -4.97 19.09
C TYR A 311 -0.41 -4.50 18.30
N GLU A 312 -0.85 -3.28 18.59
CA GLU A 312 -1.99 -2.63 17.91
C GLU A 312 -1.56 -2.09 16.54
N ASN A 313 -2.46 -2.07 15.55
CA ASN A 313 -2.19 -1.43 14.25
C ASN A 313 -1.80 0.06 14.37
N THR A 314 -2.27 0.76 15.41
CA THR A 314 -1.82 2.13 15.73
C THR A 314 -0.34 2.23 16.10
N ASP A 315 0.24 1.15 16.61
CA ASP A 315 1.65 1.15 17.03
C ASP A 315 2.58 1.08 15.82
N LEU A 316 2.10 0.75 14.62
CA LEU A 316 2.93 0.77 13.41
C LEU A 316 3.44 2.20 13.13
N ASN A 317 2.57 3.20 13.22
CA ASN A 317 2.94 4.61 13.10
C ASN A 317 3.98 4.99 14.17
N LYS A 318 3.70 4.70 15.44
CA LYS A 318 4.61 5.03 16.56
C LYS A 318 5.98 4.37 16.40
N ARG A 319 6.01 3.12 15.94
CA ARG A 319 7.24 2.36 15.67
C ARG A 319 8.01 2.94 14.49
N LEU A 320 7.33 3.44 13.46
CA LEU A 320 7.94 4.21 12.38
C LEU A 320 8.56 5.51 12.91
N LEU A 321 7.85 6.28 13.73
CA LEU A 321 8.38 7.50 14.36
C LEU A 321 9.65 7.19 15.20
N MET A 322 9.61 6.14 16.02
CA MET A 322 10.77 5.68 16.80
C MET A 322 11.95 5.27 15.90
N ALA A 323 11.69 4.52 14.83
CA ALA A 323 12.74 4.09 13.89
C ALA A 323 13.40 5.27 13.17
N MET A 324 12.63 6.34 12.91
CA MET A 324 13.12 7.56 12.27
C MET A 324 13.70 8.58 13.28
N GLY A 325 13.54 8.35 14.58
CA GLY A 325 13.95 9.30 15.62
C GLY A 325 13.08 10.56 15.69
N TRP A 326 11.84 10.48 15.21
CA TRP A 326 10.87 11.57 15.24
C TRP A 326 10.05 11.55 16.55
N GLN A 327 9.76 12.73 17.10
CA GLN A 327 8.89 12.86 18.27
C GLN A 327 7.42 12.68 17.88
N GLU A 328 6.68 11.94 18.73
CA GLU A 328 5.20 11.82 18.66
C GLU A 328 4.50 13.17 18.80
#